data_AF-A0A348Y9D9-F1
#
_entry.id   AF-A0A348Y9D9-F1
#
_cell.length_a   1.000
_cell.length_b   1.000
_cell.length_c   1.000
_cell.angle_alpha   90.00
_cell.angle_beta   90.00
_cell.angle_gamma   90.00
#
_symmetry.space_group_name_H-M   'P 1'
#
loop_
_entity.id
_entity.type
_entity.pdbx_description
1 polymer ?
#
loop_
_entity_poly.entity_id
_entity_poly.type
_entity_poly.pdbx_seq_one_letter_code
_entity_poly.pdbx_strand_id
1 'polypeptide(L)'
;MPKDSVQPDTLIIIFAKFPARGIAKTRLQPAIGLEGASLMAKQLLLHSVEQALATGFNVELCVSPAPNDPCWQTLNLPESLQWSAQADSDLGLRMLTASQQGLD
;
A
#
# COMPACT_ATOMS: atom_id res chain seq x y z
N MET A 1 34.04 8.47 11.76
CA MET A 1 33.65 8.82 10.37
C MET A 1 32.16 9.11 10.39
N PRO A 2 31.68 10.30 10.06
CA PRO A 2 30.25 10.48 9.81
C PRO A 2 29.99 10.01 8.38
N LYS A 3 29.13 9.00 8.24
CA LYS A 3 28.53 8.64 6.96
C LYS A 3 27.33 9.57 6.87
N ASP A 4 27.45 10.64 6.10
CA ASP A 4 26.30 11.48 5.74
C ASP A 4 25.29 10.58 5.03
N SER A 5 24.34 10.06 5.79
CA SER A 5 23.23 9.28 5.29
C SER A 5 22.27 10.25 4.63
N VAL A 6 22.55 10.58 3.36
CA VAL A 6 21.57 11.21 2.48
C VAL A 6 20.34 10.31 2.49
N GLN A 7 19.28 10.75 3.15
CA GLN A 7 17.97 10.13 3.02
C GLN A 7 17.61 10.20 1.54
N PRO A 8 17.16 9.10 0.91
CA PRO A 8 16.79 9.13 -0.48
C PRO A 8 15.65 10.13 -0.70
N ASP A 9 15.86 11.06 -1.64
CA ASP A 9 14.92 12.11 -2.08
C ASP A 9 13.77 11.53 -2.92
N THR A 10 13.35 10.30 -2.62
CA THR A 10 12.38 9.55 -3.40
C THR A 10 11.49 8.74 -2.46
N LEU A 11 10.18 8.94 -2.63
CA LEU A 11 9.12 8.24 -1.92
C LEU A 11 8.33 7.38 -2.91
N ILE A 12 8.18 6.09 -2.59
CA ILE A 12 7.28 5.19 -3.30
C ILE A 12 5.95 5.15 -2.55
N ILE A 13 4.87 5.62 -3.18
CA ILE A 13 3.52 5.54 -2.62
C ILE A 13 2.77 4.37 -3.26
N ILE A 14 2.41 3.36 -2.45
CA ILE A 14 1.61 2.22 -2.87
C ILE A 14 0.15 2.47 -2.47
N PHE A 15 -0.73 2.60 -3.45
CA PHE A 15 -2.17 2.66 -3.21
C PHE A 15 -2.74 1.25 -3.03
N ALA A 16 -3.26 0.95 -1.84
CA ALA A 16 -3.82 -0.36 -1.52
C ALA A 16 -5.23 -0.27 -0.93
N LYS A 17 -6.15 -1.10 -1.44
CA LYS A 17 -7.40 -1.42 -0.74
C LYS A 17 -7.19 -2.72 0.04
N PHE A 18 -7.74 -2.81 1.25
CA PHE A 18 -7.60 -4.01 2.06
C PHE A 18 -8.14 -5.22 1.27
N PRO A 19 -7.37 -6.34 1.19
CA PRO A 19 -7.72 -7.51 0.39
C PRO A 19 -8.82 -8.37 1.05
N ALA A 20 -9.96 -7.76 1.37
CA ALA A 20 -11.11 -8.45 1.94
C ALA A 20 -11.79 -9.38 0.93
N ARG A 21 -12.31 -10.50 1.44
CA ARG A 21 -13.17 -11.43 0.70
C ARG A 21 -14.36 -10.68 0.09
N GLY A 22 -14.64 -10.95 -1.19
CA GLY A 22 -15.78 -10.35 -1.92
C GLY A 22 -15.57 -8.91 -2.39
N ILE A 23 -14.58 -8.19 -1.85
CA ILE A 23 -14.27 -6.80 -2.24
C ILE A 23 -13.04 -6.75 -3.15
N ALA A 24 -12.05 -7.60 -2.88
CA ALA A 24 -10.80 -7.60 -3.62
C ALA A 24 -10.93 -8.29 -4.99
N LYS A 25 -10.26 -7.68 -6.00
CA LYS A 25 -10.00 -8.24 -7.33
C LYS A 25 -11.25 -8.92 -7.95
N THR A 26 -12.38 -8.21 -7.96
CA THR A 26 -13.69 -8.74 -8.40
C THR A 26 -13.69 -9.34 -9.81
N ARG A 27 -12.86 -8.81 -10.72
CA ARG A 27 -12.67 -9.38 -12.08
C ARG A 27 -12.01 -10.75 -12.09
N LEU A 28 -11.27 -11.12 -11.03
CA LEU A 28 -10.65 -12.45 -10.89
C LEU A 28 -11.59 -13.47 -10.24
N GLN A 29 -12.61 -13.03 -9.50
CA GLN A 29 -13.52 -13.92 -8.78
C GLN A 29 -14.16 -15.00 -9.67
N PRO A 30 -14.58 -14.75 -10.93
CA PRO A 30 -15.14 -15.79 -11.79
C PRO A 30 -14.16 -16.94 -12.11
N ALA A 31 -12.85 -16.68 -12.07
CA ALA A 31 -11.83 -17.68 -12.41
C ALA A 31 -11.30 -18.43 -11.18
N ILE A 32 -11.14 -17.75 -10.04
CA ILE A 32 -10.45 -18.28 -8.86
C ILE A 32 -11.30 -18.23 -7.58
N GLY A 33 -12.58 -17.88 -7.69
CA GLY A 33 -13.49 -17.75 -6.56
C GLY A 33 -13.22 -16.52 -5.68
N LEU A 34 -14.12 -16.28 -4.71
CA LEU A 34 -14.03 -15.17 -3.76
C LEU A 34 -12.78 -15.25 -2.89
N GLU A 35 -12.48 -16.45 -2.39
CA GLU A 35 -11.34 -16.70 -1.49
C GLU A 35 -10.01 -16.60 -2.23
N GLY A 36 -9.91 -17.22 -3.42
CA GLY A 36 -8.73 -17.12 -4.26
C GLY A 36 -8.44 -15.68 -4.68
N ALA A 37 -9.48 -14.89 -4.99
CA ALA A 37 -9.32 -13.47 -5.31
C ALA A 37 -8.76 -12.65 -4.13
N SER A 38 -9.24 -12.87 -2.91
CA SER A 38 -8.69 -12.21 -1.71
C SER A 38 -7.27 -12.66 -1.38
N LEU A 39 -6.97 -13.96 -1.50
CA LEU A 39 -5.64 -14.50 -1.26
C LEU A 39 -4.63 -13.93 -2.27
N MET A 40 -5.00 -13.89 -3.55
CA MET A 40 -4.17 -13.31 -4.59
C MET A 40 -3.96 -11.81 -4.35
N ALA A 41 -4.99 -11.07 -3.97
CA ALA A 41 -4.87 -9.67 -3.63
C ALA A 41 -3.90 -9.42 -2.46
N LYS A 42 -3.97 -10.28 -1.41
CA LYS A 42 -3.03 -10.25 -0.29
C LYS A 42 -1.59 -10.53 -0.75
N GLN A 43 -1.38 -11.58 -1.54
CA GLN A 43 -0.05 -11.93 -2.05
C GLN A 43 0.56 -10.82 -2.92
N LEU A 44 -0.22 -10.23 -3.82
CA LEU A 44 0.25 -9.11 -4.64
C LEU A 44 0.64 -7.90 -3.79
N LEU A 45 -0.15 -7.56 -2.77
CA LEU A 45 0.14 -6.46 -1.87
C LEU A 45 1.46 -6.69 -1.11
N LEU A 46 1.60 -7.87 -0.48
CA LEU A 46 2.81 -8.21 0.27
C LEU A 46 4.05 -8.18 -0.61
N HIS A 47 3.94 -8.74 -1.81
CA HIS A 47 5.04 -8.73 -2.78
C HIS A 47 5.39 -7.31 -3.24
N SER A 48 4.40 -6.46 -3.56
CA SER A 48 4.66 -5.07 -3.95
C SER A 48 5.37 -4.28 -2.84
N VAL A 49 4.99 -4.49 -1.59
CA VAL A 49 5.63 -3.87 -0.43
C VAL A 49 7.08 -4.35 -0.29
N GLU A 50 7.31 -5.67 -0.37
CA GLU A 50 8.66 -6.24 -0.31
C GLU A 50 9.57 -5.69 -1.40
N GLN A 51 9.08 -5.64 -2.65
CA GLN A 51 9.85 -5.10 -3.77
C GLN A 51 10.13 -3.61 -3.62
N ALA A 52 9.17 -2.82 -3.14
CA ALA A 52 9.38 -1.39 -2.90
C ALA A 52 10.42 -1.16 -1.81
N LEU A 53 10.37 -1.89 -0.70
CA LEU A 53 11.33 -1.77 0.39
C LEU A 53 12.75 -2.22 -0.04
N ALA A 54 12.85 -3.22 -0.91
CA ALA A 54 14.13 -3.67 -1.47
C ALA A 54 14.87 -2.60 -2.29
N THR A 55 14.18 -1.54 -2.74
CA THR A 55 14.82 -0.40 -3.42
C THR A 55 15.67 0.46 -2.47
N GLY A 56 15.44 0.36 -1.15
CA GLY A 56 16.06 1.23 -0.15
C GLY A 56 15.47 2.64 -0.06
N PHE A 57 14.42 2.95 -0.85
CA PHE A 57 13.69 4.21 -0.77
C PHE A 57 12.68 4.21 0.39
N ASN A 58 12.19 5.40 0.74
CA ASN A 58 11.06 5.51 1.65
C ASN A 58 9.82 4.93 0.94
N VAL A 59 9.01 4.18 1.68
CA VAL A 59 7.80 3.56 1.14
C VAL A 59 6.62 3.95 2.02
N GLU A 60 5.60 4.53 1.39
CA GLU A 60 4.32 4.85 2.00
C GLU A 60 3.25 3.91 1.46
N LEU A 61 2.43 3.39 2.37
CA LEU A 61 1.24 2.62 2.04
C LEU A 61 0.00 3.48 2.26
N CYS A 62 -0.58 3.97 1.15
CA CYS A 62 -1.78 4.80 1.13
C CYS A 62 -3.03 3.93 1.01
N VAL A 63 -3.78 3.79 2.11
CA VAL A 63 -4.75 2.69 2.29
C VAL A 63 -6.22 3.08 2.37
N SER A 64 -7.07 2.12 2.00
CA SER A 64 -8.51 2.13 2.30
C SER A 64 -8.95 0.73 2.77
N PRO A 65 -9.53 0.54 3.97
CA PRO A 65 -9.88 1.55 4.97
C PRO A 65 -8.65 2.22 5.60
N ALA A 66 -8.88 3.23 6.45
CA ALA A 66 -7.83 4.05 7.05
C ALA A 66 -6.78 3.21 7.83
N PRO A 67 -5.54 3.71 8.00
CA PRO A 67 -4.45 2.94 8.63
C PRO A 67 -4.73 2.43 10.04
N ASN A 68 -5.60 3.10 10.79
CA ASN A 68 -5.98 2.72 12.15
C ASN A 68 -6.99 1.57 12.20
N ASP A 69 -7.50 1.10 11.05
CA ASP A 69 -8.38 -0.06 10.99
C ASP A 69 -7.59 -1.33 11.41
N PRO A 70 -8.08 -2.10 12.40
CA PRO A 70 -7.43 -3.33 12.85
C PRO A 70 -7.20 -4.36 11.75
N CYS A 71 -7.92 -4.29 10.62
CA CYS A 71 -7.73 -5.22 9.51
C CYS A 71 -6.28 -5.24 9.00
N TRP A 72 -5.57 -4.11 9.03
CA TRP A 72 -4.19 -4.01 8.54
C TRP A 72 -3.20 -4.82 9.39
N GLN A 73 -3.49 -5.00 10.69
CA GLN A 73 -2.67 -5.81 11.60
C GLN A 73 -2.65 -7.29 11.21
N THR A 74 -3.63 -7.75 10.42
CA THR A 74 -3.70 -9.14 9.93
C THR A 74 -2.72 -9.45 8.80
N LEU A 75 -2.02 -8.44 8.26
CA LEU A 75 -1.18 -8.58 7.07
C LEU A 75 0.32 -8.69 7.35
N ASN A 76 0.79 -8.66 8.60
CA ASN A 76 2.22 -8.74 8.97
C ASN A 76 3.13 -7.88 8.07
N LEU A 77 2.71 -6.63 7.85
CA LEU A 77 3.42 -5.68 7.02
C LEU A 77 4.61 -5.08 7.81
N PRO A 78 5.73 -4.74 7.14
CA PRO A 78 6.92 -4.22 7.83
C PRO A 78 6.66 -2.90 8.56
N GLU A 79 7.26 -2.74 9.74
CA GLU A 79 7.12 -1.52 10.56
C GLU A 79 7.78 -0.28 9.94
N SER A 80 8.70 -0.48 8.98
CA SER A 80 9.38 0.60 8.27
C SER A 80 8.48 1.37 7.29
N LEU A 81 7.24 0.91 7.07
CA LEU A 81 6.29 1.59 6.20
C LEU A 81 5.75 2.87 6.84
N GLN A 82 5.68 3.92 6.03
CA GLN A 82 4.83 5.07 6.33
C GLN A 82 3.39 4.75 5.92
N TRP A 83 2.41 5.37 6.59
CA TRP A 83 1.00 5.05 6.39
C TRP A 83 0.17 6.31 6.22
N SER A 84 -0.74 6.29 5.25
CA SER A 84 -1.73 7.35 5.05
C SER A 84 -3.08 6.76 4.64
N ALA A 85 -4.14 7.55 4.78
CA ALA A 85 -5.48 7.18 4.31
C ALA A 85 -5.69 7.69 2.87
N GLN A 86 -6.29 6.86 2.01
CA GLN A 86 -6.76 7.32 0.71
C GLN A 86 -7.86 8.36 0.89
N ALA A 87 -7.76 9.48 0.17
CA ALA A 87 -8.84 10.46 0.08
C ALA A 87 -10.12 9.83 -0.50
N ASP A 88 -11.28 10.25 0.03
CA ASP A 88 -12.57 9.80 -0.47
C ASP A 88 -12.98 10.60 -1.72
N SER A 89 -12.25 10.35 -2.80
CA SER A 89 -12.36 11.06 -4.06
C SER A 89 -12.11 10.14 -5.26
N ASP A 90 -12.17 10.66 -6.48
CA ASP A 90 -11.73 9.90 -7.65
C ASP A 90 -10.22 9.59 -7.60
N LEU A 91 -9.77 8.69 -8.47
CA LEU A 91 -8.37 8.26 -8.49
C LEU A 91 -7.39 9.42 -8.77
N GLY A 92 -7.77 10.37 -9.64
CA GLY A 92 -6.91 11.49 -10.01
C GLY A 92 -6.67 12.41 -8.81
N LEU A 93 -7.72 12.73 -8.06
CA LEU A 93 -7.60 13.54 -6.85
C LEU A 93 -6.85 12.81 -5.74
N ARG A 94 -7.06 11.49 -5.57
CA ARG A 94 -6.25 10.67 -4.65
C ARG A 94 -4.75 10.75 -4.96
N MET A 95 -4.39 10.63 -6.23
CA MET A 95 -2.99 10.71 -6.67
C MET A 95 -2.41 12.11 -6.41
N LEU A 96 -3.16 13.16 -6.74
CA LEU A 96 -2.72 14.54 -6.49
C LEU A 96 -2.46 14.78 -5.00
N THR A 97 -3.41 14.40 -4.14
CA THR A 97 -3.29 14.59 -2.68
C THR A 97 -2.10 13.82 -2.11
N ALA A 98 -1.92 12.56 -2.48
CA ALA A 98 -0.79 11.78 -1.97
C ALA A 98 0.56 12.32 -2.48
N SER A 99 0.64 12.74 -3.75
CA SER A 99 1.86 13.36 -4.28
C SER A 99 2.20 14.68 -3.59
N GLN A 100 1.20 15.50 -3.22
CA GLN A 100 1.43 16.72 -2.45
C GLN A 100 1.97 16.40 -1.06
N GLN A 101 1.33 15.46 -0.35
CA GLN A 101 1.75 15.05 0.99
C GLN A 101 3.14 14.39 1.02
N GLY A 102 3.50 13.66 -0.03
CA GLY A 102 4.79 12.99 -0.13
C GLY A 102 5.97 13.89 -0.55
N LEU A 103 5.69 15.14 -0.95
CA LEU A 103 6.70 16.14 -1.34
C LEU A 103 6.96 17.18 -0.24
N ASP A 104 6.15 17.17 0.83
CA ASP A 104 6.28 18.05 2.01
C ASP A 104 7.25 17.46 3.04
#